data_AF-A0A662TZ72-F1
#
_entry.id   AF-A0A662TZ72-F1
#
_cell.length_a   1.000
_cell.length_b   1.000
_cell.length_c   1.000
_cell.angle_alpha   90.00
_cell.angle_beta   90.00
_cell.angle_gamma   90.00
#
_symmetry.space_group_name_H-M   'P 1'
#
loop_
_entity.id
_entity.type
_entity.pdbx_description
1 polymer ?
#
loop_
_entity_poly.entity_id
_entity_poly.type
_entity_poly.pdbx_seq_one_letter_code
_entity_poly.pdbx_strand_id
1 'polypeptide(L)'
;MGKLVKIILLSIPLYILYLVFAGVVTLTDIVLGYIAALITAAITSELLIKEKEKLTQLRRLAHLIKYFLLYITIIEYRAHSDVIRRIFHPKMPINPGIIRIPYHVKSDYALVTIANSITNTPGT
;
A
#
# COMPACT_ATOMS: atom_id res chain seq x y z
N MET A 1 17.05 -1.15 -22.22
CA MET A 1 17.03 -2.17 -21.14
C MET A 1 16.11 -1.86 -19.94
N GLY A 2 15.59 -0.63 -19.74
CA GLY A 2 14.79 -0.30 -18.54
C GLY A 2 13.38 -0.90 -18.47
N LYS A 3 12.68 -1.05 -19.61
CA LYS A 3 11.28 -1.51 -19.65
C LYS A 3 11.14 -2.98 -19.22
N LEU A 4 12.01 -3.87 -19.72
CA LEU A 4 11.99 -5.29 -19.39
C LEU A 4 12.16 -5.52 -17.88
N VAL A 5 13.09 -4.79 -17.25
CA VAL A 5 13.31 -4.86 -15.79
C VAL A 5 12.09 -4.40 -15.02
N LYS A 6 11.42 -3.32 -15.44
CA LYS A 6 10.17 -2.87 -14.80
C LYS A 6 9.07 -3.93 -14.88
N ILE A 7 8.94 -4.60 -16.03
CA ILE A 7 7.94 -5.64 -16.25
C ILE A 7 8.21 -6.83 -15.34
N ILE A 8 9.45 -7.33 -15.30
CA ILE A 8 9.83 -8.47 -14.45
C ILE A 8 9.65 -8.14 -12.97
N LEU A 9 10.03 -6.93 -12.53
CA LEU A 9 9.88 -6.54 -11.14
C LEU A 9 8.41 -6.35 -10.72
N LEU A 10 7.56 -5.87 -11.63
CA LEU A 10 6.13 -5.67 -11.37
C LEU A 10 5.32 -6.96 -11.47
N SER A 11 5.75 -7.93 -12.30
CA SER A 11 5.04 -9.20 -12.42
C SER A 11 5.08 -10.01 -11.13
N ILE A 12 6.13 -9.88 -10.32
CA ILE A 12 6.27 -10.58 -9.02
C ILE A 12 5.11 -10.24 -8.06
N PRO A 13 4.88 -8.97 -7.66
CA PRO A 13 3.77 -8.65 -6.77
C PRO A 13 2.39 -8.91 -7.39
N LEU A 14 2.23 -8.72 -8.70
CA LEU A 14 0.97 -9.05 -9.39
C LEU A 14 0.70 -10.56 -9.40
N TYR A 15 1.74 -11.38 -9.53
CA TYR A 15 1.62 -12.83 -9.49
C TYR A 15 1.33 -13.32 -8.06
N ILE A 16 1.98 -12.75 -7.04
CA ILE A 16 1.65 -13.03 -5.64
C ILE A 16 0.18 -12.69 -5.38
N LEU A 17 -0.29 -11.54 -5.88
CA LEU A 17 -1.70 -11.15 -5.78
C LEU A 17 -2.61 -12.19 -6.45
N TYR A 18 -2.29 -12.62 -7.67
CA TYR A 18 -3.03 -13.67 -8.37
C TYR A 18 -3.13 -14.95 -7.54
N LEU A 19 -2.01 -15.45 -7.01
CA LEU A 19 -1.99 -16.69 -6.22
C LEU A 19 -2.83 -16.59 -4.94
N VAL A 20 -2.75 -15.45 -4.25
CA VAL A 20 -3.54 -15.19 -3.04
C VAL A 20 -5.04 -15.22 -3.35
N PHE A 21 -5.45 -14.67 -4.49
CA PHE A 21 -6.87 -14.63 -4.89
C PHE A 21 -7.38 -15.92 -5.53
N ALA A 22 -6.53 -16.63 -6.28
CA ALA A 22 -6.90 -17.88 -6.93
C ALA A 22 -7.22 -18.98 -5.90
N GLY A 23 -6.52 -18.99 -4.75
CA GLY A 23 -6.76 -19.93 -3.64
C GLY A 23 -6.47 -21.41 -3.97
N VAL A 24 -6.07 -21.70 -5.20
CA VAL A 24 -5.74 -23.03 -5.72
C VAL A 24 -4.39 -22.95 -6.42
N VAL A 25 -3.55 -23.95 -6.20
CA VAL A 25 -2.17 -23.98 -6.70
C VAL A 25 -1.97 -25.28 -7.49
N THR A 26 -2.56 -25.35 -8.68
CA THR A 26 -2.21 -26.39 -9.67
C THR A 26 -1.05 -25.93 -10.55
N LEU A 27 -0.39 -26.86 -11.25
CA LEU A 27 0.67 -26.51 -12.20
C LEU A 27 0.18 -25.55 -13.30
N THR A 28 -1.07 -25.73 -13.75
CA THR A 28 -1.72 -24.85 -14.72
C THR A 28 -1.93 -23.44 -14.16
N ASP A 29 -2.37 -23.30 -12.92
CA ASP A 29 -2.57 -21.99 -12.28
C ASP A 29 -1.25 -21.26 -12.07
N ILE A 30 -0.19 -21.99 -11.70
CA ILE A 30 1.14 -21.43 -11.52
C ILE A 30 1.63 -20.81 -12.84
N VAL A 31 1.57 -21.57 -13.93
CA VAL A 31 2.10 -21.15 -15.24
C VAL A 31 1.23 -20.06 -15.86
N LEU A 32 -0.08 -20.28 -15.95
CA LEU A 32 -1.02 -19.33 -16.56
C LEU A 32 -1.12 -18.05 -15.73
N GLY A 33 -1.09 -18.16 -14.41
CA GLY A 33 -1.06 -17.00 -13.51
C GLY A 33 0.18 -16.14 -13.71
N TYR A 34 1.35 -16.77 -13.89
CA TYR A 34 2.57 -16.00 -14.12
C TYR A 34 2.59 -15.33 -15.50
N ILE A 35 2.08 -16.00 -16.54
CA ILE A 35 1.89 -15.42 -17.86
C ILE A 35 0.93 -14.22 -17.78
N ALA A 36 -0.20 -14.35 -17.10
CA ALA A 36 -1.16 -13.27 -16.91
C ALA A 36 -0.55 -12.08 -16.16
N ALA A 37 0.26 -12.34 -15.13
CA ALA A 37 0.98 -11.30 -14.39
C ALA A 37 2.02 -10.59 -15.28
N LEU A 38 2.73 -11.30 -16.15
CA LEU A 38 3.66 -10.71 -17.13
C LEU A 38 2.95 -9.81 -18.14
N ILE A 39 1.82 -10.27 -18.69
CA ILE A 39 1.01 -9.47 -19.64
C ILE A 39 0.50 -8.20 -18.94
N THR A 40 -0.04 -8.35 -17.75
CA THR A 40 -0.55 -7.21 -16.95
C THR A 40 0.57 -6.23 -16.63
N ALA A 41 1.75 -6.72 -16.22
CA ALA A 41 2.92 -5.89 -15.97
C ALA A 41 3.43 -5.20 -17.25
N ALA A 42 3.40 -5.87 -18.39
CA ALA A 42 3.79 -5.28 -19.67
C ALA A 42 2.95 -4.04 -20.03
N ILE A 43 1.65 -4.08 -19.73
CA ILE A 43 0.71 -2.98 -19.97
C ILE A 43 0.88 -1.88 -18.92
N THR A 44 1.05 -2.24 -17.64
CA THR A 44 0.94 -1.29 -16.51
C THR A 44 2.28 -0.75 -15.98
N SER A 45 3.42 -1.34 -16.37
CA SER A 45 4.74 -1.01 -15.81
C SER A 45 5.18 0.44 -15.99
N GLU A 46 4.79 1.09 -17.09
CA GLU A 46 5.12 2.50 -17.33
C GLU A 46 4.29 3.45 -16.45
N LEU A 47 3.05 3.06 -16.15
CA LEU A 47 2.16 3.82 -15.26
C LEU A 47 2.57 3.67 -13.79
N LEU A 48 2.86 2.44 -13.35
CA LEU A 48 3.06 2.12 -11.94
C LEU A 48 4.50 2.32 -11.47
N ILE A 49 5.49 2.29 -12.36
CA ILE A 49 6.91 2.43 -11.98
C ILE A 49 7.48 3.72 -12.55
N LYS A 50 7.39 4.80 -11.77
CA LYS A 50 8.07 6.07 -12.08
C LYS A 50 9.60 5.95 -11.96
N GLU A 51 10.09 5.31 -10.89
CA GLU A 51 11.52 5.20 -10.60
C GLU A 51 11.93 3.74 -10.33
N LYS A 52 12.72 3.16 -11.24
CA LYS A 52 13.12 1.74 -11.20
C LYS A 52 14.11 1.42 -10.07
N GLU A 53 15.06 2.31 -9.79
CA GLU A 53 16.15 2.09 -8.82
C GLU A 53 15.61 1.93 -7.40
N LYS A 54 14.48 2.58 -7.19
CA LYS A 54 13.71 2.62 -5.96
C LYS A 54 13.05 1.27 -5.62
N LEU A 55 12.85 0.37 -6.59
CA LEU A 55 12.26 -0.96 -6.37
C LEU A 55 13.27 -2.00 -5.88
N THR A 56 14.54 -1.87 -6.30
CA THR A 56 15.60 -2.83 -5.93
C THR A 56 16.24 -2.50 -4.59
N GLN A 57 15.86 -1.37 -3.97
CA GLN A 57 16.35 -0.95 -2.66
C GLN A 57 15.70 -1.75 -1.53
N LEU A 58 16.31 -2.88 -1.17
CA LEU A 58 15.83 -3.76 -0.08
C LEU A 58 15.66 -3.03 1.27
N ARG A 59 16.50 -2.03 1.57
CA ARG A 59 16.34 -1.20 2.78
C ARG A 59 14.99 -0.47 2.79
N ARG A 60 14.54 0.04 1.64
CA ARG A 60 13.26 0.74 1.54
C ARG A 60 12.09 -0.22 1.70
N LEU A 61 12.20 -1.42 1.13
CA LEU A 61 11.22 -2.48 1.34
C LEU A 61 11.14 -2.87 2.82
N ALA A 62 12.27 -3.01 3.51
CA ALA A 62 12.30 -3.27 4.94
C ALA A 62 11.62 -2.16 5.76
N HIS A 63 11.84 -0.88 5.41
CA HIS A 63 11.11 0.23 6.04
C HIS A 63 9.61 0.20 5.74
N LEU A 64 9.20 -0.16 4.52
CA LEU A 64 7.78 -0.31 4.17
C LEU A 64 7.13 -1.43 4.98
N ILE A 65 7.78 -2.59 5.11
CA ILE A 65 7.28 -3.72 5.90
C ILE A 65 7.20 -3.32 7.38
N LYS A 66 8.24 -2.69 7.93
CA LYS A 66 8.23 -2.19 9.32
C LYS A 66 7.08 -1.21 9.55
N TYR A 67 6.88 -0.28 8.61
CA TYR A 67 5.77 0.67 8.66
C TYR A 67 4.43 -0.04 8.60
N PHE A 68 4.24 -0.95 7.65
CA PHE A 68 3.01 -1.72 7.49
C PHE A 68 2.64 -2.51 8.75
N LEU A 69 3.61 -3.20 9.35
CA LEU A 69 3.40 -3.94 10.60
C LEU A 69 3.01 -3.01 11.74
N LEU A 70 3.73 -1.89 11.92
CA LEU A 70 3.38 -0.87 12.92
C LEU A 70 1.96 -0.31 12.68
N TYR A 71 1.62 -0.09 11.42
CA TYR A 71 0.35 0.50 11.01
C TYR A 71 -0.83 -0.40 11.36
N ILE A 72 -0.83 -1.66 10.90
CA ILE A 72 -1.91 -2.61 11.14
C ILE A 72 -2.01 -3.01 12.63
N THR A 73 -0.88 -3.19 13.31
CA THR A 73 -0.90 -3.71 14.69
C THR A 73 -1.19 -2.64 15.74
N ILE A 74 -0.65 -1.43 15.57
CA ILE A 74 -0.67 -0.40 16.63
C ILE A 74 -1.53 0.79 16.20
N ILE A 75 -1.29 1.35 15.01
CA ILE A 75 -1.94 2.60 14.60
C ILE A 75 -3.43 2.38 14.35
N GLU A 76 -3.78 1.37 13.56
CA GLU A 76 -5.18 1.04 13.22
C GLU A 76 -5.99 0.64 14.45
N TYR A 77 -5.41 -0.21 15.32
CA TYR A 77 -6.06 -0.58 16.58
C TYR A 77 -6.32 0.65 17.47
N ARG A 78 -5.32 1.54 17.63
CA ARG A 78 -5.50 2.78 18.39
C ARG A 78 -6.55 3.69 17.75
N ALA A 79 -6.59 3.73 16.43
CA ALA A 79 -7.57 4.52 15.70
C ALA A 79 -8.99 4.08 16.01
N HIS A 80 -9.28 2.80 15.81
CA HIS A 80 -10.62 2.28 15.97
C HIS A 80 -11.04 2.24 17.44
N SER A 81 -10.12 1.90 18.35
CA SER A 81 -10.42 1.91 19.79
C SER A 81 -10.75 3.31 20.32
N ASP A 82 -10.08 4.36 19.84
CA ASP A 82 -10.41 5.74 20.21
C ASP A 82 -11.79 6.16 19.69
N VAL A 83 -12.10 5.85 18.42
CA VAL A 83 -13.43 6.11 17.83
C VAL A 83 -14.53 5.39 18.60
N ILE A 84 -14.34 4.11 18.92
CA ILE A 84 -15.28 3.32 19.73
C ILE A 84 -15.52 4.00 21.08
N ARG A 85 -14.46 4.44 21.78
CA ARG A 85 -14.59 5.15 23.07
C ARG A 85 -15.39 6.44 22.94
N ARG A 86 -15.18 7.22 21.88
CA ARG A 86 -15.93 8.48 21.64
C ARG A 86 -17.42 8.22 21.38
N ILE A 87 -17.76 7.16 20.65
CA ILE A 87 -19.15 6.76 20.37
C ILE A 87 -19.89 6.41 21.67
N PHE A 88 -19.28 5.60 22.54
CA PHE A 88 -19.91 5.19 23.79
C PHE A 88 -19.86 6.25 24.90
N HIS A 89 -19.06 7.30 24.75
CA HIS A 89 -18.96 8.33 25.79
C HIS A 89 -20.23 9.20 25.79
N PRO A 90 -20.99 9.28 26.91
CA PRO A 90 -22.25 10.04 26.97
C PRO A 90 -22.12 11.54 26.66
N LYS A 91 -20.91 12.11 26.79
CA LYS A 91 -20.65 13.52 26.49
C LYS A 91 -20.31 13.77 25.01
N MET A 92 -20.10 12.70 24.23
CA MET A 92 -19.62 12.73 22.83
C MET A 92 -18.65 13.89 22.55
N PRO A 93 -17.43 13.87 23.14
CA PRO A 93 -16.50 14.99 23.07
C PRO A 93 -15.87 15.10 21.66
N ILE A 94 -16.61 15.69 20.73
CA ILE A 94 -16.21 15.91 19.34
C ILE A 94 -16.24 17.41 19.06
N ASN A 95 -15.15 17.95 18.53
CA ASN A 95 -15.04 19.34 18.10
C ASN A 95 -14.52 19.38 16.65
N PRO A 96 -15.41 19.43 15.63
CA PRO A 96 -15.01 19.38 14.24
C PRO A 96 -14.27 20.66 13.83
N GLY A 97 -13.29 20.54 12.94
CA GLY A 97 -12.56 21.68 12.41
C GLY A 97 -11.81 21.33 11.13
N ILE A 98 -11.73 22.29 10.20
CA ILE A 98 -10.93 22.17 8.98
C ILE A 98 -9.60 22.86 9.24
N ILE A 99 -8.51 22.09 9.24
CA ILE A 99 -7.16 22.59 9.46
C ILE A 99 -6.28 22.34 8.23
N ARG A 100 -5.34 23.26 7.97
CA ARG A 100 -4.34 23.10 6.92
C ARG A 100 -3.00 22.71 7.55
N ILE A 101 -2.48 21.55 7.16
CA ILE A 101 -1.18 21.05 7.63
C ILE A 101 -0.17 21.12 6.47
N PRO A 102 0.99 21.79 6.65
CA PRO A 102 2.03 21.83 5.63
C PRO A 102 2.73 20.46 5.50
N TYR A 103 3.04 20.04 4.26
CA TYR A 103 3.80 18.81 3.97
C TYR A 103 4.98 19.13 3.04
N HIS A 104 6.05 18.33 3.13
CA HIS A 104 7.33 18.60 2.45
C HIS A 104 7.78 17.45 1.53
N VAL A 105 6.85 16.57 1.14
CA VAL A 105 7.14 15.44 0.25
C VAL A 105 7.04 15.84 -1.22
N LYS A 106 7.93 15.30 -2.06
CA LYS A 106 8.03 15.64 -3.49
C LYS A 106 7.35 14.66 -4.44
N SER A 107 7.16 13.40 -4.01
CA SER A 107 6.64 12.34 -4.88
C SER A 107 5.16 12.10 -4.63
N ASP A 108 4.39 11.90 -5.70
CA ASP A 108 2.95 11.61 -5.61
C ASP A 108 2.66 10.37 -4.77
N TYR A 109 3.49 9.33 -4.85
CA TYR A 109 3.35 8.14 -4.00
C TYR A 109 3.44 8.48 -2.52
N ALA A 110 4.43 9.29 -2.12
CA ALA A 110 4.57 9.72 -0.74
C ALA A 110 3.38 10.58 -0.30
N LEU A 111 2.91 11.49 -1.16
CA LEU A 111 1.75 12.32 -0.88
C LEU A 111 0.50 11.48 -0.62
N VAL A 112 0.19 10.53 -1.52
CA VAL A 112 -0.97 9.63 -1.40
C VAL A 112 -0.83 8.71 -0.19
N THR A 113 0.35 8.15 0.06
CA THR A 113 0.56 7.29 1.24
C THR A 113 0.36 8.07 2.54
N ILE A 114 0.87 9.30 2.64
CA ILE A 114 0.66 10.14 3.83
C ILE A 114 -0.81 10.51 3.96
N ALA A 115 -1.46 10.94 2.89
CA ALA A 115 -2.88 11.30 2.89
C ALA A 115 -3.75 10.13 3.38
N ASN A 116 -3.59 8.94 2.81
CA ASN A 116 -4.33 7.75 3.23
C ASN A 116 -4.03 7.35 4.68
N SER A 117 -2.80 7.56 5.14
CA SER A 117 -2.42 7.25 6.52
C SER A 117 -3.04 8.22 7.51
N ILE A 118 -3.16 9.51 7.15
CA ILE A 118 -3.89 10.50 7.93
C ILE A 118 -5.37 10.11 7.99
N THR A 119 -6.01 9.83 6.86
CA THR A 119 -7.44 9.45 6.82
C THR A 119 -7.78 8.27 7.74
N ASN A 120 -6.86 7.32 7.93
CA ASN A 120 -7.10 6.15 8.77
C ASN A 120 -6.70 6.33 10.24
N THR A 121 -6.04 7.43 10.61
CA THR A 121 -5.71 7.74 12.01
C THR A 121 -6.92 8.38 12.73
N PRO A 122 -7.06 8.19 14.06
CA PRO A 122 -8.28 8.58 14.75
C PRO A 122 -8.47 10.09 14.78
N GLY A 123 -9.68 10.54 14.43
CA GLY A 123 -10.09 11.92 14.64
C GLY A 123 -9.55 12.91 13.61
N THR A 124 -9.16 12.41 12.43
CA THR A 124 -8.92 13.21 11.21
C THR A 124 -9.89 12.82 10.11
#